data_AF-A0A9Q0BMT3-F1
#
_entry.id   AF-A0A9Q0BMT3-F1
#
_cell.length_a   1.000
_cell.length_b   1.000
_cell.length_c   1.000
_cell.angle_alpha   90.00
_cell.angle_beta   90.00
_cell.angle_gamma   90.00
#
_symmetry.space_group_name_H-M   'P 1'
#
loop_
_entity.id
_entity.type
_entity.pdbx_description
1 polymer ?
#
loop_
_entity_poly.entity_id
_entity_poly.type
_entity_poly.pdbx_seq_one_letter_code
_entity_poly.pdbx_strand_id
1 'polypeptide(L)'
;MDNEKANPSGCPSRFIPIIVTNRDCDSDPLSPGRETLKKWLGRKIRVVLRNKLVLIGIFSCTDHDENLVLYDCGTFVSGNEQPISVGKVMVPGHQISTVAIEMRSDEKEPQEPLMENKGPKTA
;
A
#
# COMPACT_ATOMS: atom_id res chain seq x y z
N MET A 1 18.04 -39.04 -20.00
CA MET A 1 16.89 -39.02 -19.06
C MET A 1 17.15 -37.84 -18.16
N ASP A 2 16.64 -36.72 -18.63
CA ASP A 2 17.22 -35.40 -18.44
C ASP A 2 16.45 -34.75 -17.30
N ASN A 3 17.09 -34.58 -16.15
CA ASN A 3 16.45 -33.98 -14.99
C ASN A 3 16.72 -32.48 -15.00
N GLU A 4 15.80 -31.75 -15.62
CA GLU A 4 15.72 -30.30 -15.68
C GLU A 4 15.62 -29.73 -14.25
N LYS A 5 16.71 -29.13 -13.78
CA LYS A 5 16.80 -28.55 -12.45
C LYS A 5 15.98 -27.27 -12.42
N ALA A 6 14.95 -27.27 -11.58
CA ALA A 6 13.99 -26.18 -11.40
C ALA A 6 14.65 -24.79 -11.34
N ASN A 7 14.11 -23.91 -12.18
CA ASN A 7 14.40 -22.49 -12.26
C ASN A 7 13.97 -21.80 -10.96
N PRO A 8 14.84 -21.10 -10.20
CA PRO A 8 14.37 -20.30 -9.06
C PRO A 8 13.59 -19.10 -9.60
N SER A 9 12.27 -19.24 -9.57
CA SER A 9 11.29 -18.22 -9.90
C SER A 9 11.61 -16.90 -9.19
N GLY A 10 11.66 -15.84 -10.01
CA GLY A 10 11.82 -14.42 -9.72
C GLY A 10 11.86 -13.99 -8.26
N CYS A 11 12.94 -13.30 -7.88
CA CYS A 11 12.97 -12.43 -6.71
C CYS A 11 11.81 -11.44 -6.79
N PRO A 12 10.81 -11.46 -5.89
CA PRO A 12 9.95 -10.30 -5.73
C PRO A 12 10.88 -9.18 -5.28
N SER A 13 10.95 -8.09 -6.03
CA SER A 13 11.66 -6.90 -5.57
C SER A 13 10.97 -6.48 -4.27
N ARG A 14 11.57 -6.83 -3.13
CA ARG A 14 11.17 -6.33 -1.83
C ARG A 14 11.62 -4.88 -1.80
N PHE A 15 10.86 -4.02 -2.48
CA PHE A 15 10.93 -2.59 -2.25
C PHE A 15 10.57 -2.40 -0.77
N ILE A 16 11.59 -2.20 0.05
CA ILE A 16 11.44 -1.83 1.44
C ILE A 16 11.51 -0.30 1.43
N PRO A 17 10.39 0.42 1.50
CA PRO A 17 10.43 1.87 1.56
C PRO A 17 11.21 2.30 2.80
N ILE A 18 12.18 3.20 2.62
CA ILE A 18 12.81 3.90 3.75
C ILE A 18 11.78 4.92 4.23
N ILE A 19 11.11 4.61 5.33
CA ILE A 19 10.09 5.48 5.91
C ILE A 19 10.77 6.37 6.92
N VAL A 20 11.11 7.58 6.50
CA VAL A 20 11.63 8.62 7.39
C VAL A 20 10.44 9.28 8.08
N THR A 21 10.43 9.30 9.42
CA THR A 21 9.48 10.08 10.20
C THR A 21 10.24 11.03 11.12
N ASN A 22 9.69 12.20 11.43
CA ASN A 22 10.36 13.22 12.26
C ASN A 22 10.62 12.81 13.73
N ARG A 23 10.44 11.54 14.11
CA ARG A 23 10.86 11.02 15.42
C ARG A 23 11.86 9.89 15.21
N ASP A 24 13.05 10.08 15.77
CA ASP A 24 14.03 9.01 15.99
C ASP A 24 13.52 8.18 17.17
N CYS A 25 12.79 7.11 16.89
CA CYS A 25 12.53 6.13 17.94
C CYS A 25 12.44 4.74 17.33
N ASP A 26 13.61 4.15 17.11
CA ASP A 26 13.71 2.71 16.86
C ASP A 26 13.26 1.89 18.09
N SER A 27 13.01 2.53 19.24
CA SER A 27 12.58 1.88 20.49
C SER A 27 11.10 2.03 20.87
N ASP A 28 10.36 3.01 20.32
CA ASP A 28 8.93 3.19 20.65
C ASP A 28 8.04 2.58 19.56
N PRO A 29 6.95 1.89 19.95
CA PRO A 29 5.98 1.39 18.99
C PRO A 29 5.38 2.57 18.19
N LEU A 30 5.22 2.36 16.88
CA LEU A 30 4.55 3.34 16.01
C LEU A 30 3.12 3.56 16.50
N SER A 31 2.62 4.79 16.37
CA SER A 31 1.20 5.03 16.60
C SER A 31 0.36 4.25 15.57
N PRO A 32 -0.87 3.83 15.91
CA PRO A 32 -1.74 3.10 14.97
C PRO A 32 -1.94 3.83 13.63
N GLY A 33 -2.01 5.16 13.66
CA GLY A 33 -2.08 5.98 12.45
C GLY A 33 -0.82 5.90 11.59
N ARG A 34 0.37 5.93 12.21
CA ARG A 34 1.64 5.77 11.48
C ARG A 34 1.78 4.37 10.88
N GLU A 35 1.37 3.32 11.60
CA GLU A 35 1.33 1.97 11.06
C GLU A 35 0.41 1.85 9.84
N THR A 36 -0.74 2.51 9.91
CA THR A 36 -1.71 2.55 8.80
C THR A 36 -1.13 3.27 7.59
N LEU A 37 -0.58 4.47 7.76
CA LEU A 37 0.04 5.23 6.68
C LEU A 37 1.23 4.48 6.07
N LYS A 38 2.04 3.79 6.88
CA LYS A 38 3.13 2.93 6.42
C LYS A 38 2.65 1.85 5.44
N LYS A 39 1.47 1.27 5.66
CA LYS A 39 0.86 0.28 4.74
C LYS A 39 0.40 0.92 3.42
N TRP A 40 0.14 2.22 3.41
CA TRP A 40 -0.38 2.95 2.25
C TRP A 40 0.74 3.49 1.35
N LEU A 41 1.94 3.71 1.89
CA LEU A 41 3.09 4.20 1.11
C LEU A 41 3.41 3.29 -0.06
N GLY A 42 3.71 3.89 -1.21
CA GLY A 42 3.97 3.17 -2.46
C GLY A 42 2.73 2.55 -3.12
N ARG A 43 1.54 2.67 -2.52
CA ARG A 43 0.29 2.19 -3.12
C ARG A 43 -0.41 3.30 -3.89
N LYS A 44 -1.23 2.89 -4.87
CA LYS A 44 -2.10 3.79 -5.60
C LYS A 44 -3.26 4.22 -4.70
N ILE A 45 -3.48 5.52 -4.59
CA ILE A 45 -4.60 6.10 -3.85
C ILE A 45 -5.42 7.00 -4.77
N ARG A 46 -6.70 7.14 -4.44
CA ARG A 46 -7.63 8.09 -5.05
C ARG A 46 -7.87 9.24 -4.09
N VAL A 47 -7.56 10.46 -4.53
CA VAL A 47 -7.78 11.68 -3.77
C VAL A 47 -8.84 12.52 -4.48
N VAL A 48 -9.88 12.91 -3.76
CA VAL A 48 -10.90 13.85 -4.28
C VAL A 48 -10.64 15.20 -3.63
N LEU A 49 -10.51 16.23 -4.46
CA LEU A 49 -10.38 17.61 -3.99
C LEU A 49 -11.75 18.26 -3.77
N ARG A 50 -11.81 19.35 -3.01
CA ARG A 50 -13.07 20.09 -2.76
C ARG A 50 -13.77 20.53 -4.05
N ASN A 51 -13.00 20.93 -5.06
CA ASN A 51 -13.49 21.33 -6.38
C ASN A 51 -13.91 20.14 -7.28
N LYS A 52 -14.01 18.93 -6.71
CA LYS A 52 -14.42 17.68 -7.38
C LYS A 52 -13.42 17.14 -8.39
N LEU A 53 -12.23 17.73 -8.51
CA LEU A 53 -11.13 17.12 -9.25
C LEU A 53 -10.69 15.83 -8.54
N VAL A 54 -10.49 14.77 -9.31
CA VAL A 54 -10.04 13.49 -8.79
C VAL A 54 -8.60 13.24 -9.24
N LEU A 55 -7.73 12.91 -8.30
CA LEU A 55 -6.36 12.52 -8.54
C LEU A 55 -6.22 11.04 -8.22
N ILE A 56 -5.54 10.31 -9.10
CA ILE A 56 -5.13 8.93 -8.82
C ILE A 56 -3.63 8.82 -9.06
N GLY A 57 -2.88 8.46 -8.02
CA GLY A 57 -1.43 8.39 -8.06
C GLY A 57 -0.86 7.55 -6.92
N ILE A 58 0.44 7.33 -6.93
CA ILE A 58 1.17 6.54 -5.93
C ILE A 58 1.49 7.43 -4.72
N PHE A 59 1.02 7.06 -3.53
CA PHE A 59 1.26 7.80 -2.30
C PHE A 59 2.73 7.71 -1.88
N SER A 60 3.44 8.85 -1.93
CA SER A 60 4.88 8.92 -1.62
C SER A 60 5.16 9.26 -0.17
N CYS A 61 4.51 10.29 0.34
CA CYS A 61 4.72 10.82 1.68
C CYS A 61 3.62 11.82 2.03
N THR A 62 3.55 12.13 3.32
CA THR A 62 2.68 13.16 3.88
C THR A 62 3.40 13.90 5.01
N ASP A 63 2.87 15.05 5.39
CA ASP A 63 3.35 15.85 6.52
C ASP A 63 2.24 16.03 7.58
N HIS A 64 2.47 16.92 8.53
CA HIS A 64 1.53 17.18 9.62
C HIS A 64 0.28 17.97 9.18
N ASP A 65 0.36 18.72 8.07
CA ASP A 65 -0.71 19.55 7.53
C ASP A 65 -1.57 18.76 6.54
N GLU A 66 -1.43 17.43 6.53
CA GLU A 66 -2.11 16.52 5.62
C GLU A 66 -1.77 16.76 4.14
N ASN A 67 -0.68 17.49 3.85
CA ASN A 67 -0.21 17.62 2.48
C ASN A 67 0.22 16.24 1.97
N LEU A 68 -0.08 15.93 0.72
CA LEU A 68 0.30 14.67 0.09
C LEU A 68 1.25 14.92 -1.07
N VAL A 69 2.21 14.03 -1.24
CA VAL A 69 2.98 13.93 -2.49
C VAL A 69 2.59 12.64 -3.20
N LEU A 70 2.20 12.77 -4.48
CA LEU A 70 1.84 11.65 -5.36
C LEU A 70 2.85 11.53 -6.50
N TYR A 71 3.27 10.31 -6.81
CA TYR A 71 3.99 9.97 -8.04
C TYR A 71 3.04 9.34 -9.07
N ASP A 72 3.42 9.36 -10.35
CA ASP A 72 2.64 8.76 -11.45
C ASP A 72 1.14 9.13 -11.39
N CYS A 73 0.89 10.42 -11.16
CA CYS A 73 -0.44 10.94 -10.91
C CYS A 73 -1.15 11.27 -12.23
N GLY A 74 -2.38 10.80 -12.35
CA GLY A 74 -3.34 11.23 -13.37
C GLY A 74 -4.48 12.03 -12.73
N THR A 75 -5.00 13.01 -13.47
CA THR A 75 -6.20 13.77 -13.09
C THR A 75 -7.41 13.28 -13.87
N PHE A 76 -8.55 13.23 -13.20
CA PHE A 76 -9.84 12.86 -13.77
C PHE A 76 -10.85 13.96 -13.46
N VAL A 77 -11.52 14.44 -14.49
CA VAL A 77 -12.61 15.41 -14.41
C VAL A 77 -13.90 14.67 -14.74
N SER A 78 -14.98 14.98 -14.03
CA SER A 78 -16.29 14.40 -14.33
C SER A 78 -16.66 14.68 -15.79
N GLY A 79 -16.91 13.61 -16.56
CA GLY A 79 -17.24 13.69 -17.99
C GLY A 79 -16.10 13.30 -18.94
N ASN A 80 -14.87 13.12 -18.45
CA ASN A 80 -13.76 12.59 -19.24
C ASN A 80 -13.51 11.12 -18.88
N GLU A 81 -13.42 10.25 -19.90
CA GLU A 81 -13.15 8.82 -19.71
C GLU A 81 -11.66 8.52 -19.49
N GLN A 82 -10.77 9.39 -19.96
CA GLN A 82 -9.32 9.16 -19.90
C GLN A 82 -8.63 10.12 -18.92
N PRO A 83 -7.68 9.62 -18.10
CA PRO A 83 -6.88 10.46 -17.24
C PRO A 83 -5.94 11.36 -18.03
N ILE A 84 -5.76 12.59 -17.56
CA ILE A 84 -4.68 13.47 -18.01
C ILE A 84 -3.48 13.22 -17.08
N SER A 85 -2.39 12.68 -17.64
CA SER A 85 -1.16 12.40 -16.89
C SER A 85 -0.46 13.71 -16.47
N VAL A 86 -0.04 13.78 -15.20
CA VAL A 86 0.61 14.94 -14.59
C VAL A 86 2.00 14.60 -14.04
N GLY A 87 2.25 13.34 -13.66
CA GLY A 87 3.54 12.92 -13.10
C GLY A 87 3.60 13.10 -11.58
N LYS A 88 4.54 13.89 -11.06
CA LYS A 88 4.69 14.13 -9.62
C LYS A 88 3.89 15.36 -9.18
N VAL A 89 3.04 15.21 -8.17
CA VAL A 89 2.12 16.27 -7.72
C VAL A 89 2.18 16.45 -6.21
N MET A 90 2.14 17.70 -5.75
CA MET A 90 1.87 18.03 -4.35
C MET A 90 0.40 18.45 -4.22
N VAL A 91 -0.29 17.88 -3.24
CA VAL A 91 -1.71 18.13 -2.96
C VAL A 91 -1.81 18.84 -1.60
N PRO A 92 -2.29 20.09 -1.57
CA PRO A 92 -2.49 20.81 -0.31
C PRO A 92 -3.54 20.10 0.55
N GLY A 93 -3.20 19.80 1.81
CA GLY A 93 -4.06 19.03 2.72
C GLY A 93 -5.45 19.65 2.86
N HIS A 94 -5.51 20.97 3.01
CA HIS A 94 -6.78 21.68 3.10
C HIS A 94 -7.69 21.49 1.87
N GLN A 95 -7.17 21.22 0.66
CA GLN A 95 -8.02 20.98 -0.52
C GLN A 95 -8.58 19.56 -0.59
N ILE A 96 -8.10 18.64 0.25
CA ILE A 96 -8.52 17.25 0.25
C ILE A 96 -9.93 17.16 0.82
N SER A 97 -10.83 16.54 0.06
CA SER A 97 -12.16 16.17 0.51
C SER A 97 -12.19 14.73 1.02
N THR A 98 -11.58 13.79 0.29
CA THR A 98 -11.53 12.38 0.67
C THR A 98 -10.30 11.69 0.10
N VAL A 99 -9.77 10.71 0.82
CA VAL A 99 -8.76 9.77 0.34
C VAL A 99 -9.34 8.36 0.39
N ALA A 100 -9.16 7.59 -0.68
CA ALA A 100 -9.50 6.18 -0.74
C ALA A 100 -8.29 5.38 -1.21
N ILE A 101 -8.07 4.23 -0.58
CA ILE A 101 -7.03 3.29 -0.95
C ILE A 101 -7.68 1.96 -1.33
N GLU A 102 -7.19 1.35 -2.40
CA GLU A 102 -7.59 -0.01 -2.74
C GLU A 102 -6.89 -0.97 -1.77
N MET A 103 -7.65 -1.45 -0.79
CA MET A 103 -7.19 -2.51 0.10
C MET A 103 -7.44 -3.84 -0.62
N ARG A 104 -6.37 -4.55 -0.99
CA ARG A 104 -6.49 -5.97 -1.31
C ARG A 104 -6.93 -6.66 -0.03
N SER A 105 -8.06 -7.36 -0.05
CA SER A 105 -8.42 -8.28 1.02
C SER A 105 -7.30 -9.32 1.09
N ASP A 106 -6.50 -9.31 2.14
CA ASP A 106 -5.32 -10.16 2.24
C ASP A 106 -5.71 -11.64 2.02
N GLU A 107 -4.92 -12.32 1.20
CA GLU A 107 -5.03 -13.74 0.86
C GLU A 107 -4.98 -14.59 2.14
N LYS A 108 -5.77 -15.67 2.16
CA LYS A 108 -5.91 -16.59 3.30
C LYS A 108 -4.57 -16.96 3.91
N GLU A 109 -4.45 -16.77 5.22
CA GLU A 109 -3.40 -17.32 6.08
C GLU A 109 -3.13 -18.79 5.72
N PRO A 110 -1.88 -19.24 5.54
CA PRO A 110 -1.58 -20.65 5.33
C PRO A 110 -2.13 -21.45 6.51
N GLN A 111 -3.12 -22.31 6.25
CA GLN A 111 -3.66 -23.20 7.26
C GLN A 111 -2.55 -24.16 7.70
N GLU A 112 -2.08 -24.02 8.93
CA GLU A 112 -1.27 -25.02 9.62
C GLU A 112 -1.98 -26.39 9.50
N PRO A 113 -1.33 -27.44 8.97
CA PRO A 113 -1.95 -28.75 8.89
C PRO A 113 -2.19 -29.31 10.29
N LEU A 114 -3.46 -29.57 10.59
CA LEU A 114 -3.92 -30.19 11.84
C LEU A 114 -3.28 -31.59 11.97
N MET A 115 -2.33 -31.72 12.90
CA MET A 115 -1.73 -33.00 13.27
C MET A 115 -2.82 -33.92 13.86
N GLU A 116 -3.16 -34.99 13.14
CA GLU A 116 -4.12 -36.01 13.55
C GLU A 116 -3.49 -36.91 14.63
N ASN A 117 -3.91 -36.71 15.88
CA ASN A 117 -3.49 -37.54 17.00
C ASN A 117 -4.16 -38.92 16.91
N LYS A 118 -3.43 -39.94 16.43
CA LYS A 118 -3.87 -41.33 16.60
C LYS A 118 -3.68 -41.74 18.07
N GLY A 119 -4.79 -41.72 18.81
CA GLY A 119 -4.87 -42.29 20.16
C GLY A 119 -4.56 -43.79 20.19
N PRO A 120 -4.21 -44.33 21.37
CA PRO A 120 -3.71 -45.69 21.50
C PRO A 120 -4.86 -46.71 21.32
N LYS A 121 -4.65 -47.72 20.47
CA LYS A 121 -5.53 -48.90 20.41
C LYS A 121 -5.19 -49.82 21.58
N THR A 122 -6.07 -49.88 22.56
CA THR A 122 -6.08 -50.92 23.59
C THR A 122 -6.75 -52.18 23.01
N ALA A 123 -6.14 -53.34 23.19
CA ALA A 123 -6.75 -54.66 23.06
C ALA A 123 -6.31 -55.50 24.26
#